data_AF-A0A662RBR3-F1
#
_entry.id   AF-A0A662RBR3-F1
#
_cell.length_a   1.000
_cell.length_b   1.000
_cell.length_c   1.000
_cell.angle_alpha   90.00
_cell.angle_beta   90.00
_cell.angle_gamma   90.00
#
_symmetry.space_group_name_H-M   'P 1'
#
loop_
_entity.id
_entity.type
_entity.pdbx_description
1 polymer ?
#
loop_
_entity_poly.entity_id
_entity_poly.type
_entity_poly.pdbx_seq_one_letter_code
_entity_poly.pdbx_strand_id
1 'polypeptide(L)'
;MDAIGELTIKPMTGIPVAIAIMYGFWSVFGSFAGFFTDGFFVRLFDAYWLPWLQGAFPGQGGWLYAIMVDAGGIESGEFVLSSNCLESFGVLTSGLFVAVGVVLPAIIIFYLMLALLEDIGYMPRLAVLLDTVLHRVGLHGYAIVPTILSLGCNVPGVAATRILETKKQRFIMMTLLAIFIPCGAQISIMQGMMPDLMGWILLYLIIGYFIFGYILNKIVPGKAPEFLIDVPPYRRPLLSNIGKKVGGRVRGFFVVAIPFVLLGCAIVGVLYQLGVIRFLGDALAPVFVGWFGVPKETAGPLIAAFLRKDLAVAQLDAISDIMTPYQMITAVVLVSIYFPCVATFAMMLKEGWKELLGALAVLTVVVFTYGGLIHLIGILLGVA
;
A
#
# COMPACT_ATOMS: atom_id res chain seq x y z
N MET A 1 -36.51 6.95 -7.72
CA MET A 1 -35.16 6.45 -7.38
C MET A 1 -34.67 5.41 -8.39
N ASP A 2 -35.57 4.77 -9.15
CA ASP A 2 -35.25 3.74 -10.14
C ASP A 2 -34.59 4.26 -11.43
N ALA A 3 -34.81 5.51 -11.83
CA ALA A 3 -34.11 6.10 -12.97
C ALA A 3 -32.59 6.26 -12.72
N ILE A 4 -32.20 6.68 -11.51
CA ILE A 4 -30.78 6.75 -11.09
C ILE A 4 -30.22 5.32 -10.92
N GLY A 5 -31.09 4.40 -10.47
CA GLY A 5 -31.04 2.94 -10.71
C GLY A 5 -30.37 2.54 -12.00
N GLU A 6 -31.13 2.70 -13.07
CA GLU A 6 -30.76 2.21 -14.40
C GLU A 6 -29.60 2.97 -15.03
N LEU A 7 -29.48 4.28 -14.79
CA LEU A 7 -28.38 5.10 -15.31
C LEU A 7 -27.01 4.65 -14.79
N THR A 8 -26.94 4.08 -13.59
CA THR A 8 -25.67 3.64 -13.00
C THR A 8 -25.24 2.23 -13.42
N ILE A 9 -26.13 1.48 -14.07
CA ILE A 9 -25.88 0.08 -14.47
C ILE A 9 -25.53 -0.01 -15.97
N LYS A 10 -26.09 0.88 -16.82
CA LYS A 10 -25.82 0.88 -18.26
C LYS A 10 -24.34 1.25 -18.52
N PRO A 11 -23.58 0.51 -19.33
CA PRO A 11 -22.14 0.76 -19.53
C PRO A 11 -21.80 2.19 -19.95
N MET A 12 -22.60 2.76 -20.87
CA MET A 12 -22.37 4.10 -21.42
C MET A 12 -22.56 5.24 -20.40
N THR A 13 -23.46 5.08 -19.42
CA THR A 13 -23.76 6.12 -18.41
C THR A 13 -23.19 5.78 -17.04
N GLY A 14 -23.06 4.49 -16.72
CA GLY A 14 -22.53 3.97 -15.47
C GLY A 14 -21.02 4.13 -15.33
N ILE A 15 -20.24 3.96 -16.40
CA ILE A 15 -18.77 4.15 -16.34
C ILE A 15 -18.41 5.62 -16.04
N PRO A 16 -18.97 6.63 -16.74
CA PRO A 16 -18.72 8.03 -16.39
C PRO A 16 -19.13 8.36 -14.95
N VAL A 17 -20.27 7.84 -14.48
CA VAL A 17 -20.72 8.06 -13.09
C VAL A 17 -19.78 7.38 -12.09
N ALA A 18 -19.30 6.17 -12.39
CA ALA A 18 -18.31 5.49 -11.55
C ALA A 18 -17.00 6.25 -11.46
N ILE A 19 -16.50 6.75 -12.59
CA ILE A 19 -15.30 7.61 -12.62
C ILE A 19 -15.54 8.87 -11.79
N ALA A 20 -16.69 9.53 -11.94
CA ALA A 20 -17.00 10.74 -11.18
C ALA A 20 -17.10 10.48 -9.67
N ILE A 21 -17.72 9.37 -9.25
CA ILE A 21 -17.83 9.00 -7.83
C ILE A 21 -16.46 8.62 -7.26
N MET A 22 -15.66 7.84 -7.99
CA MET A 22 -14.30 7.49 -7.56
C MET A 22 -13.40 8.71 -7.51
N TYR A 23 -13.49 9.63 -8.47
CA TYR A 23 -12.76 10.89 -8.45
C TYR A 23 -13.17 11.73 -7.24
N GLY A 24 -14.47 11.86 -6.95
CA GLY A 24 -14.96 12.55 -5.75
C GLY A 24 -14.47 11.89 -4.45
N PHE A 25 -14.51 10.55 -4.39
CA PHE A 25 -13.98 9.77 -3.27
C PHE A 25 -12.51 10.08 -3.01
N TRP A 26 -11.67 9.98 -4.03
CA TRP A 26 -10.22 10.19 -3.92
C TRP A 26 -9.84 11.66 -3.73
N SER A 27 -10.58 12.59 -4.32
CA SER A 27 -10.38 14.02 -4.12
C SER A 27 -10.63 14.43 -2.68
N VAL A 28 -11.74 13.98 -2.07
CA VAL A 28 -12.00 14.28 -0.66
C VAL A 28 -11.03 13.53 0.25
N PHE A 29 -10.73 12.26 -0.05
CA PHE A 29 -9.72 11.49 0.70
C PHE A 29 -8.37 12.24 0.71
N GLY A 30 -7.85 12.62 -0.46
CA GLY A 30 -6.56 13.30 -0.60
C GLY A 30 -6.54 14.67 0.07
N SER A 31 -7.61 15.45 -0.07
CA SER A 31 -7.71 16.78 0.55
C SER A 31 -7.76 16.69 2.08
N PHE A 32 -8.54 15.75 2.62
CA PHE A 32 -8.64 15.54 4.06
C PHE A 32 -7.35 14.96 4.63
N ALA A 33 -6.78 13.94 3.98
CA ALA A 33 -5.53 13.33 4.39
C ALA A 33 -4.41 14.39 4.41
N GLY A 34 -4.16 15.09 3.30
CA GLY A 34 -3.10 16.10 3.23
C GLY A 34 -3.29 17.25 4.24
N PHE A 35 -4.53 17.69 4.49
CA PHE A 35 -4.79 18.72 5.50
C PHE A 35 -4.41 18.24 6.92
N PHE A 36 -4.80 17.03 7.30
CA PHE A 36 -4.50 16.50 8.64
C PHE A 36 -3.06 16.04 8.78
N THR A 37 -2.50 15.35 7.78
CA THR A 37 -1.12 14.85 7.82
C THR A 37 -0.14 16.01 7.72
N ASP A 38 -0.09 16.69 6.58
CA ASP A 38 0.96 17.64 6.24
C ASP A 38 0.67 19.01 6.86
N GLY A 39 -0.62 19.37 6.94
CA GLY A 39 -1.06 20.64 7.49
C GLY A 39 -1.03 20.71 9.03
N PHE A 40 -1.30 19.60 9.73
CA PHE A 40 -1.45 19.59 11.18
C PHE A 40 -0.46 18.67 11.90
N PHE A 41 -0.50 17.36 11.63
CA PHE A 41 0.25 16.37 12.42
C PHE A 41 1.76 16.43 12.20
N VAL A 42 2.23 16.59 10.95
CA VAL A 42 3.66 16.77 10.63
C VAL A 42 4.22 17.93 11.44
N ARG A 43 3.58 19.11 11.33
CA ARG A 43 4.01 20.32 12.06
C ARG A 43 3.97 20.14 13.57
N LEU A 44 2.94 19.47 14.10
CA LEU A 44 2.81 19.24 15.53
C LEU A 44 3.92 18.31 16.05
N PHE A 45 4.18 17.21 15.34
CA PHE A 45 5.15 16.23 15.76
C PHE A 45 6.59 16.71 15.58
N ASP A 46 6.91 17.35 14.45
CA ASP A 46 8.26 17.85 14.19
C ASP A 46 8.61 19.06 15.06
N ALA A 47 7.67 19.98 15.30
CA ALA A 47 7.97 21.18 16.09
C ALA A 47 7.94 20.94 17.61
N TYR A 48 7.10 20.02 18.11
CA TYR A 48 6.89 19.84 19.54
C TYR A 48 7.24 18.45 20.06
N TRP A 49 6.78 17.38 19.38
CA TRP A 49 6.96 16.02 19.88
C TRP A 49 8.41 15.56 19.80
N LEU A 50 9.05 15.73 18.64
CA LEU A 50 10.42 15.27 18.38
C LEU A 50 11.44 15.96 19.29
N PRO A 51 11.48 17.31 19.39
CA PRO A 51 12.46 17.99 20.26
C PRO A 51 12.24 17.66 21.73
N TRP A 52 10.98 17.53 22.16
CA TRP A 52 10.65 17.12 23.52
C TRP A 52 11.18 15.72 23.83
N LEU A 53 10.99 14.77 22.92
CA LEU A 53 11.42 13.38 23.13
C LEU A 53 12.95 13.26 23.06
N GLN A 54 13.61 13.97 22.14
CA GLN A 54 15.06 14.04 22.04
C GLN A 54 15.72 14.63 23.29
N GLY A 55 15.06 15.60 23.95
CA GLY A 55 15.53 16.22 25.20
C GLY A 55 15.18 15.45 26.48
N ALA A 56 14.05 14.74 26.51
CA ALA A 56 13.59 14.02 27.70
C ALA A 56 14.25 12.64 27.87
N PHE A 57 14.66 11.99 26.77
CA PHE A 57 15.21 10.64 26.82
C PHE A 57 16.74 10.66 27.04
N PRO A 58 17.26 10.00 28.09
CA PRO A 58 18.69 9.97 28.37
C PRO A 58 19.44 9.03 27.40
N GLY A 59 20.73 9.31 27.19
CA GLY A 59 21.63 8.43 26.43
C GLY A 59 21.68 8.68 24.93
N GLN A 60 21.69 9.96 24.51
CA GLN A 60 21.90 10.37 23.12
C GLN A 60 23.12 9.65 22.49
N GLY A 61 22.94 9.11 21.29
CA GLY A 61 23.95 8.29 20.60
C GLY A 61 24.08 6.84 21.10
N GLY A 62 23.33 6.43 22.12
CA GLY A 62 23.27 5.05 22.59
C GLY A 62 22.36 4.17 21.72
N TRP A 63 22.62 2.86 21.71
CA TRP A 63 21.81 1.89 20.94
C TRP A 63 20.30 1.91 21.29
N LEU A 64 19.97 2.08 22.58
CA LEU A 64 18.58 2.16 23.04
C LEU A 64 17.90 3.47 22.60
N TYR A 65 18.64 4.58 22.63
CA TYR A 65 18.18 5.87 22.15
C TYR A 65 17.91 5.83 20.65
N ALA A 66 18.80 5.19 19.89
CA ALA A 66 18.63 5.02 18.45
C ALA A 66 17.40 4.21 18.06
N ILE A 67 17.04 3.19 18.85
CA ILE A 67 15.85 2.37 18.57
C ILE A 67 14.57 3.10 19.02
N MET A 68 14.58 3.73 20.19
CA MET A 68 13.37 4.29 20.80
C MET A 68 13.04 5.68 20.29
N VAL A 69 14.05 6.52 20.08
CA VAL A 69 13.89 7.98 19.93
C VAL A 69 14.40 8.45 18.59
N ASP A 70 15.69 8.32 18.33
CA ASP A 70 16.28 8.89 17.13
C ASP A 70 17.53 8.14 16.72
N ALA A 71 17.46 7.48 15.57
CA ALA A 71 18.60 6.79 14.97
C ALA A 71 19.70 7.78 14.57
N GLY A 72 19.32 9.03 14.26
CA GLY A 72 20.22 10.11 13.88
C GLY A 72 21.11 9.81 12.67
N GLY A 73 22.00 10.75 12.38
CA GLY A 73 23.11 10.58 11.45
C GLY A 73 24.45 10.56 12.20
N ILE A 74 25.48 9.97 11.59
CA ILE A 74 26.86 10.16 12.03
C ILE A 74 27.55 10.99 10.95
N GLU A 75 27.72 12.28 11.22
CA GLU A 75 28.52 13.16 10.37
C GLU A 75 29.84 13.46 11.07
N SER A 76 30.96 13.17 10.40
CA SER A 76 32.31 13.45 10.90
C SER A 76 32.64 12.85 12.29
N GLY A 77 31.95 11.78 12.69
CA GLY A 77 32.16 11.10 13.97
C GLY A 77 31.32 11.64 15.14
N GLU A 78 30.47 12.65 14.90
CA GLU A 78 29.51 13.17 15.87
C GLU A 78 28.08 12.73 15.52
N PHE A 79 27.27 12.52 16.57
CA PHE A 79 25.88 12.12 16.44
C PHE A 79 25.02 13.36 16.14
N VAL A 80 24.43 13.39 14.94
CA VAL A 80 23.54 14.47 14.48
C VAL A 80 22.10 14.01 14.67
N LEU A 81 21.31 14.85 15.35
CA LEU A 81 19.88 14.63 15.57
C LEU A 81 19.11 14.82 14.27
N SER A 82 18.13 13.97 14.00
CA SER A 82 17.27 14.11 12.83
C SER A 82 16.38 15.33 12.95
N SER A 83 16.15 16.00 11.82
CA SER A 83 15.35 17.23 11.75
C SER A 83 13.83 16.96 11.72
N ASN A 84 13.42 15.78 11.25
CA ASN A 84 12.03 15.41 11.05
C ASN A 84 11.70 14.04 11.65
N CYS A 85 10.44 13.83 12.06
CA CYS A 85 9.95 12.56 12.58
C CYS A 85 9.99 11.44 11.54
N LEU A 86 10.06 11.73 10.25
CA LEU A 86 10.17 10.71 9.20
C LEU A 86 11.58 10.10 9.13
N GLU A 87 12.60 10.92 9.37
CA GLU A 87 14.02 10.54 9.29
C GLU A 87 14.57 9.99 10.61
N SER A 88 13.88 10.25 11.72
CA SER A 88 14.35 9.85 13.04
C SER A 88 14.39 8.33 13.25
N PHE A 89 13.64 7.54 12.46
CA PHE A 89 13.47 6.08 12.53
C PHE A 89 13.17 5.47 13.90
N GLY A 90 12.92 6.27 14.94
CA GLY A 90 12.63 5.80 16.29
C GLY A 90 11.21 5.25 16.45
N VAL A 91 11.03 4.30 17.37
CA VAL A 91 9.72 3.69 17.66
C VAL A 91 8.74 4.71 18.24
N LEU A 92 9.19 5.57 19.16
CA LEU A 92 8.33 6.57 19.83
C LEU A 92 8.16 7.86 19.02
N THR A 93 9.07 8.11 18.08
CA THR A 93 9.02 9.26 17.16
C THR A 93 8.33 8.82 15.86
N SER A 94 9.07 8.27 14.90
CA SER A 94 8.59 7.85 13.58
C SER A 94 7.54 6.73 13.62
N GLY A 95 7.61 5.84 14.60
CA GLY A 95 6.63 4.78 14.80
C GLY A 95 5.26 5.34 15.19
N LEU A 96 5.23 6.15 16.25
CA LEU A 96 4.00 6.77 16.76
C LEU A 96 3.45 7.84 15.81
N PHE A 97 4.32 8.71 15.29
CA PHE A 97 3.95 9.77 14.34
C PHE A 97 3.24 9.19 13.12
N VAL A 98 3.80 8.15 12.50
CA VAL A 98 3.16 7.57 11.32
C VAL A 98 1.86 6.85 11.68
N ALA A 99 1.81 6.12 12.80
CA ALA A 99 0.60 5.42 13.21
C ALA A 99 -0.57 6.37 13.53
N VAL A 100 -0.30 7.47 14.25
CA VAL A 100 -1.33 8.39 14.77
C VAL A 100 -1.51 9.61 13.87
N GLY A 101 -0.43 10.18 13.36
CA GLY A 101 -0.45 11.41 12.59
C GLY A 101 -0.72 11.20 11.10
N VAL A 102 -0.24 10.09 10.52
CA VAL A 102 -0.38 9.83 9.07
C VAL A 102 -1.50 8.84 8.78
N VAL A 103 -1.43 7.64 9.38
CA VAL A 103 -2.29 6.51 9.00
C VAL A 103 -3.70 6.63 9.61
N LEU A 104 -3.82 7.05 10.87
CA LEU A 104 -5.13 7.12 11.54
C LEU A 104 -6.12 8.07 10.86
N PRO A 105 -5.76 9.34 10.50
CA PRO A 105 -6.70 10.24 9.83
C PRO A 105 -7.11 9.71 8.46
N ALA A 106 -6.15 9.16 7.70
CA ALA A 106 -6.39 8.55 6.40
C ALA A 106 -7.39 7.38 6.50
N ILE A 107 -7.22 6.50 7.49
CA ILE A 107 -8.12 5.37 7.75
C ILE A 107 -9.54 5.84 8.10
N ILE A 108 -9.68 6.88 8.91
CA ILE A 108 -10.98 7.41 9.33
C ILE A 108 -11.75 7.92 8.11
N ILE A 109 -11.15 8.80 7.30
CA ILE A 109 -11.84 9.35 6.12
C ILE A 109 -12.11 8.28 5.07
N PHE A 110 -11.18 7.35 4.86
CA PHE A 110 -11.35 6.25 3.91
C PHE A 110 -12.53 5.36 4.27
N TYR A 111 -12.61 4.89 5.53
CA TYR A 111 -13.74 4.06 5.97
C TYR A 111 -15.04 4.83 6.08
N LEU A 112 -15.01 6.12 6.40
CA LEU A 112 -16.19 6.97 6.39
C LEU A 112 -16.81 7.03 4.99
N MET A 113 -15.99 7.32 3.98
CA MET A 113 -16.44 7.36 2.59
C MET A 113 -16.89 5.99 2.11
N LEU A 114 -16.12 4.94 2.39
CA LEU A 114 -16.49 3.59 2.01
C LEU A 114 -17.82 3.16 2.64
N ALA A 115 -18.03 3.42 3.93
CA ALA A 115 -19.27 3.11 4.63
C ALA A 115 -20.46 3.87 4.03
N LEU A 116 -20.24 5.11 3.58
CA LEU A 116 -21.26 5.90 2.87
C LEU A 116 -21.61 5.27 1.52
N LEU A 117 -20.63 4.86 0.71
CA LEU A 117 -20.88 4.18 -0.57
C LEU A 117 -21.59 2.84 -0.39
N GLU A 118 -21.23 2.10 0.66
CA GLU A 118 -21.84 0.82 1.02
C GLU A 118 -23.29 0.98 1.48
N ASP A 119 -23.58 1.91 2.41
CA ASP A 119 -24.92 2.14 2.97
C ASP A 119 -25.89 2.75 1.95
N ILE A 120 -25.39 3.53 0.99
CA ILE A 120 -26.19 4.03 -0.14
C ILE A 120 -26.60 2.86 -1.06
N GLY A 121 -25.85 1.76 -1.08
CA GLY A 121 -26.07 0.63 -1.98
C GLY A 121 -25.43 0.84 -3.35
N TYR A 122 -24.35 1.63 -3.43
CA TYR A 122 -23.62 1.85 -4.69
C TYR A 122 -22.70 0.66 -5.03
N MET A 123 -22.10 0.01 -4.03
CA MET A 123 -21.16 -1.11 -4.22
C MET A 123 -21.73 -2.26 -5.08
N PRO A 124 -22.96 -2.76 -4.86
CA PRO A 124 -23.52 -3.82 -5.71
C PRO A 124 -23.70 -3.40 -7.18
N ARG A 125 -23.99 -2.13 -7.46
CA ARG A 125 -24.15 -1.62 -8.83
C ARG A 125 -22.82 -1.52 -9.55
N LEU A 126 -21.81 -1.03 -8.82
CA LEU A 126 -20.44 -1.00 -9.32
C LEU A 126 -19.94 -2.42 -9.64
N ALA A 127 -20.30 -3.40 -8.81
CA ALA A 127 -20.00 -4.80 -9.06
C ALA A 127 -20.62 -5.30 -10.38
N VAL A 128 -21.90 -5.01 -10.64
CA VAL A 128 -22.58 -5.38 -11.90
C VAL A 128 -21.92 -4.71 -13.11
N LEU A 129 -21.56 -3.43 -13.00
CA LEU A 129 -20.93 -2.67 -14.08
C LEU A 129 -19.57 -3.26 -14.50
N LEU A 130 -18.80 -3.73 -13.52
CA LEU A 130 -17.44 -4.24 -13.72
C LEU A 130 -17.37 -5.76 -13.87
N ASP A 131 -18.51 -6.46 -13.76
CA ASP A 131 -18.55 -7.91 -13.80
C ASP A 131 -17.93 -8.47 -15.09
N THR A 132 -18.34 -7.97 -16.26
CA THR A 132 -17.80 -8.39 -17.56
C THR A 132 -16.28 -8.27 -17.65
N VAL A 133 -15.71 -7.21 -17.07
CA VAL A 133 -14.27 -6.95 -17.12
C VAL A 133 -13.53 -7.89 -16.17
N LEU A 134 -14.04 -8.07 -14.94
CA LEU A 134 -13.44 -8.94 -13.93
C LEU A 134 -13.60 -10.42 -14.27
N HIS A 135 -14.68 -10.80 -14.96
CA HIS A 135 -14.93 -12.18 -15.38
C HIS A 135 -13.88 -12.70 -16.36
N ARG A 136 -13.30 -11.81 -17.21
CA ARG A 136 -12.16 -12.17 -18.07
C ARG A 136 -10.94 -12.65 -17.28
N VAL A 137 -10.81 -12.16 -16.06
CA VAL A 137 -9.73 -12.45 -15.11
C VAL A 137 -10.12 -13.59 -14.15
N GLY A 138 -11.28 -14.23 -14.37
CA GLY A 138 -11.79 -15.29 -13.50
C GLY A 138 -12.34 -14.80 -12.16
N LEU A 139 -12.56 -13.50 -12.02
CA LEU A 139 -13.09 -12.86 -10.83
C LEU A 139 -14.56 -12.50 -11.03
N HIS A 140 -15.29 -12.46 -9.92
CA HIS A 140 -16.66 -12.00 -9.90
C HIS A 140 -16.70 -10.46 -9.75
N GLY A 141 -17.73 -9.77 -10.28
CA GLY A 141 -17.90 -8.31 -10.17
C GLY A 141 -17.75 -7.75 -8.75
N TYR A 142 -18.13 -8.51 -7.72
CA TYR A 142 -17.99 -8.11 -6.31
C TYR A 142 -16.53 -8.01 -5.85
N ALA A 143 -15.58 -8.53 -6.64
CA ALA A 143 -14.15 -8.33 -6.42
C ALA A 143 -13.75 -6.85 -6.50
N ILE A 144 -14.57 -5.96 -7.07
CA ILE A 144 -14.28 -4.52 -7.00
C ILE A 144 -14.21 -3.98 -5.55
N VAL A 145 -15.00 -4.56 -4.64
CA VAL A 145 -15.03 -4.12 -3.23
C VAL A 145 -13.65 -4.29 -2.59
N PRO A 146 -13.01 -5.49 -2.59
CA PRO A 146 -11.66 -5.63 -2.09
C PRO A 146 -10.62 -4.82 -2.89
N THR A 147 -10.78 -4.64 -4.21
CA THR A 147 -9.90 -3.78 -5.04
C THR A 147 -9.86 -2.35 -4.51
N ILE A 148 -11.02 -1.71 -4.33
CA ILE A 148 -11.12 -0.35 -3.80
C ILE A 148 -10.56 -0.28 -2.38
N LEU A 149 -10.84 -1.29 -1.57
CA LEU A 149 -10.37 -1.37 -0.19
C LEU A 149 -8.84 -1.43 -0.11
N SER A 150 -8.22 -2.17 -1.03
CA SER A 150 -6.77 -2.32 -1.15
C SER A 150 -6.05 -1.04 -1.56
N LEU A 151 -6.67 -0.22 -2.43
CA LEU A 151 -6.11 1.10 -2.78
C LEU A 151 -5.92 1.98 -1.55
N GLY A 152 -6.73 1.81 -0.50
CA GLY A 152 -6.44 2.38 0.82
C GLY A 152 -5.36 1.58 1.56
N CYS A 153 -5.66 0.33 1.89
CA CYS A 153 -4.72 -0.57 2.55
C CYS A 153 -4.95 -2.03 2.14
N ASN A 154 -3.87 -2.74 1.81
CA ASN A 154 -3.95 -4.15 1.41
C ASN A 154 -4.41 -5.09 2.53
N VAL A 155 -4.23 -4.73 3.81
CA VAL A 155 -4.65 -5.54 4.96
C VAL A 155 -6.17 -5.79 4.99
N PRO A 156 -7.04 -4.75 5.01
CA PRO A 156 -8.47 -4.94 4.92
C PRO A 156 -8.91 -5.44 3.53
N GLY A 157 -8.21 -5.07 2.45
CA GLY A 157 -8.48 -5.58 1.10
C GLY A 157 -8.39 -7.10 1.02
N VAL A 158 -7.29 -7.68 1.51
CA VAL A 158 -7.13 -9.14 1.62
C VAL A 158 -8.21 -9.74 2.52
N ALA A 159 -8.53 -9.11 3.66
CA ALA A 159 -9.60 -9.60 4.53
C ALA A 159 -10.98 -9.63 3.84
N ALA A 160 -11.27 -8.65 2.98
CA ALA A 160 -12.52 -8.55 2.24
C ALA A 160 -12.65 -9.57 1.10
N THR A 161 -11.55 -10.23 0.69
CA THR A 161 -11.62 -11.34 -0.29
C THR A 161 -12.42 -12.55 0.21
N ARG A 162 -12.70 -12.64 1.53
CA ARG A 162 -13.57 -13.67 2.11
C ARG A 162 -15.01 -13.63 1.60
N ILE A 163 -15.44 -12.50 1.06
CA ILE A 163 -16.77 -12.35 0.46
C ILE A 163 -16.86 -13.14 -0.86
N LEU A 164 -15.73 -13.47 -1.48
CA LEU A 164 -15.70 -14.31 -2.67
C LEU A 164 -16.00 -15.77 -2.31
N GLU A 165 -16.91 -16.37 -3.07
CA GLU A 165 -17.49 -17.69 -2.80
C GLU A 165 -16.47 -18.83 -2.94
N THR A 166 -15.59 -18.73 -3.93
CA THR A 166 -14.65 -19.82 -4.26
C THR A 166 -13.25 -19.53 -3.76
N LYS A 167 -12.56 -20.60 -3.35
CA LYS A 167 -11.13 -20.54 -2.96
C LYS A 167 -10.25 -20.05 -4.11
N LYS A 168 -10.58 -20.44 -5.35
CA LYS A 168 -9.89 -19.95 -6.56
C LYS A 168 -9.97 -18.43 -6.65
N GLN A 169 -11.17 -17.85 -6.60
CA GLN A 169 -11.33 -16.39 -6.69
C GLN A 169 -10.63 -15.69 -5.54
N ARG A 170 -10.73 -16.23 -4.32
CA ARG A 170 -10.06 -15.66 -3.15
C ARG A 170 -8.54 -15.61 -3.33
N PHE A 171 -7.93 -16.71 -3.79
CA PHE A 171 -6.50 -16.80 -4.04
C PHE A 171 -6.06 -15.83 -5.14
N ILE A 172 -6.75 -15.82 -6.29
CA ILE A 172 -6.44 -14.91 -7.41
C ILE A 172 -6.54 -13.48 -6.92
N MET A 173 -7.64 -13.13 -6.26
CA MET A 173 -7.87 -11.77 -5.78
C MET A 173 -6.81 -11.34 -4.79
N MET A 174 -6.57 -12.13 -3.73
CA MET A 174 -5.55 -11.85 -2.73
C MET A 174 -4.16 -11.63 -3.33
N THR A 175 -3.80 -12.43 -4.34
CA THR A 175 -2.50 -12.32 -5.04
C THR A 175 -2.43 -11.05 -5.88
N LEU A 176 -3.47 -10.73 -6.65
CA LEU A 176 -3.50 -9.51 -7.47
C LEU A 176 -3.51 -8.23 -6.62
N LEU A 177 -4.22 -8.24 -5.50
CA LEU A 177 -4.24 -7.14 -4.53
C LEU A 177 -2.85 -6.86 -3.96
N ALA A 178 -2.11 -7.91 -3.61
CA ALA A 178 -0.80 -7.77 -2.98
C ALA A 178 0.27 -7.24 -3.95
N ILE A 179 0.12 -7.50 -5.25
CA ILE A 179 1.16 -7.25 -6.26
C ILE A 179 0.86 -6.00 -7.10
N PHE A 180 -0.36 -5.86 -7.60
CA PHE A 180 -0.67 -4.85 -8.63
C PHE A 180 -1.49 -3.67 -8.13
N ILE A 181 -2.11 -3.77 -6.96
CA ILE A 181 -2.90 -2.67 -6.41
C ILE A 181 -2.03 -1.86 -5.45
N PRO A 182 -1.63 -0.63 -5.85
CA PRO A 182 -0.87 0.21 -4.95
C PRO A 182 -1.76 0.65 -3.79
N CYS A 183 -1.31 0.42 -2.56
CA CYS A 183 -2.01 0.95 -1.39
C CYS A 183 -1.77 2.45 -1.22
N GLY A 184 -2.47 3.09 -0.27
CA GLY A 184 -2.38 4.53 -0.05
C GLY A 184 -0.95 5.01 0.12
N ALA A 185 -0.14 4.27 0.90
CA ALA A 185 1.28 4.53 1.07
C ALA A 185 2.05 4.53 -0.27
N GLN A 186 1.81 3.54 -1.13
CA GLN A 186 2.44 3.41 -2.44
C GLN A 186 2.06 4.56 -3.38
N ILE A 187 0.80 4.98 -3.34
CA ILE A 187 0.31 6.15 -4.09
C ILE A 187 1.02 7.42 -3.59
N SER A 188 1.20 7.58 -2.27
CA SER A 188 1.96 8.69 -1.69
C SER A 188 3.42 8.71 -2.16
N ILE A 189 4.09 7.56 -2.27
CA ILE A 189 5.47 7.46 -2.80
C ILE A 189 5.52 7.97 -4.24
N MET A 190 4.59 7.50 -5.08
CA MET A 190 4.53 7.89 -6.48
C MET A 190 4.30 9.40 -6.62
N GLN A 191 3.43 9.97 -5.79
CA GLN A 191 3.13 11.39 -5.81
C GLN A 191 4.29 12.25 -5.27
N GLY A 192 5.00 11.79 -4.24
CA GLY A 192 6.12 12.50 -3.63
C GLY A 192 7.37 12.51 -4.50
N MET A 193 7.70 11.37 -5.13
CA MET A 193 8.97 11.22 -5.86
C MET A 193 8.85 11.48 -7.36
N MET A 194 7.75 11.08 -7.99
CA MET A 194 7.60 11.05 -9.46
C MET A 194 6.17 11.42 -9.89
N PRO A 195 5.67 12.62 -9.55
CA PRO A 195 4.29 13.01 -9.80
C PRO A 195 3.91 12.97 -11.29
N ASP A 196 4.81 13.37 -12.18
CA ASP A 196 4.59 13.40 -13.63
C ASP A 196 4.44 12.01 -14.26
N LEU A 197 5.05 11.00 -13.64
CA LEU A 197 5.10 9.63 -14.14
C LEU A 197 4.12 8.69 -13.43
N MET A 198 3.44 9.17 -12.38
CA MET A 198 2.46 8.39 -11.61
C MET A 198 1.42 7.73 -12.52
N GLY A 199 0.89 8.46 -13.51
CA GLY A 199 -0.10 7.92 -14.45
C GLY A 199 0.42 6.72 -15.27
N TRP A 200 1.69 6.78 -15.70
CA TRP A 200 2.33 5.70 -16.43
C TRP A 200 2.61 4.48 -15.55
N ILE A 201 3.04 4.72 -14.30
CA ILE A 201 3.27 3.65 -13.31
C ILE A 201 1.95 2.94 -13.00
N LEU A 202 0.87 3.69 -12.75
CA LEU A 202 -0.45 3.11 -12.49
C LEU A 202 -0.97 2.32 -13.71
N LEU A 203 -0.79 2.84 -14.92
CA LEU A 203 -1.17 2.13 -16.14
C LEU A 203 -0.41 0.81 -16.27
N TYR A 204 0.90 0.82 -16.00
CA TYR A 204 1.74 -0.37 -16.03
C TYR A 204 1.30 -1.44 -15.02
N LEU A 205 0.92 -1.02 -13.80
CA LEU A 205 0.37 -1.91 -12.77
C LEU A 205 -1.01 -2.47 -13.16
N ILE A 206 -1.90 -1.65 -13.72
CA ILE A 206 -3.22 -2.07 -14.19
C ILE A 206 -3.11 -3.09 -15.33
N ILE A 207 -2.20 -2.87 -16.28
CA ILE A 207 -1.93 -3.83 -17.35
C ILE A 207 -1.48 -5.17 -16.76
N GLY A 208 -0.58 -5.13 -15.77
CA GLY A 208 -0.11 -6.32 -15.05
C GLY A 208 -1.23 -7.05 -14.33
N TYR A 209 -2.10 -6.31 -13.64
CA TYR A 209 -3.29 -6.85 -12.96
C TYR A 209 -4.14 -7.72 -13.90
N PHE A 210 -4.42 -7.23 -15.10
CA PHE A 210 -5.23 -7.97 -16.08
C PHE A 210 -4.49 -9.15 -16.72
N ILE A 211 -3.21 -8.96 -17.09
CA ILE A 211 -2.41 -10.02 -17.72
C ILE A 211 -2.20 -11.18 -16.75
N PHE A 212 -1.66 -10.90 -15.56
CA PHE A 212 -1.39 -11.95 -14.58
C PHE A 212 -2.66 -12.54 -14.02
N GLY A 213 -3.72 -11.75 -13.87
CA GLY A 213 -4.99 -12.29 -13.45
C GLY A 213 -5.60 -13.25 -14.49
N TYR A 214 -5.46 -12.97 -15.79
CA TYR A 214 -5.85 -13.90 -16.86
C TYR A 214 -5.02 -15.20 -16.81
N ILE A 215 -3.71 -15.07 -16.62
CA ILE A 215 -2.78 -16.21 -16.49
C ILE A 215 -3.16 -17.06 -15.26
N LEU A 216 -3.36 -16.43 -14.10
CA LEU A 216 -3.77 -17.11 -12.87
C LEU A 216 -5.12 -17.81 -13.03
N ASN A 217 -6.08 -17.21 -13.74
CA ASN A 217 -7.36 -17.86 -14.00
C ASN A 217 -7.21 -19.15 -14.80
N LYS A 218 -6.23 -19.23 -15.71
CA LYS A 218 -5.95 -20.44 -16.50
C LYS A 218 -5.19 -21.50 -15.69
N ILE A 219 -4.28 -21.09 -14.83
CA ILE A 219 -3.43 -22.01 -14.04
C ILE A 219 -4.19 -22.55 -12.83
N VAL A 220 -4.96 -21.72 -12.14
CA VAL A 220 -5.61 -22.09 -10.87
C VAL A 220 -6.88 -22.90 -11.15
N PRO A 221 -6.97 -24.15 -10.65
CA PRO A 221 -8.14 -24.98 -10.86
C PRO A 221 -9.35 -24.46 -10.08
N GLY A 222 -10.53 -24.58 -10.67
CA GLY A 222 -11.81 -24.17 -10.07
C GLY A 222 -12.71 -23.41 -11.04
N LYS A 223 -14.01 -23.42 -10.75
CA LYS A 223 -15.02 -22.67 -11.52
C LYS A 223 -15.27 -21.32 -10.86
N ALA A 224 -15.46 -20.28 -11.67
CA ALA A 224 -16.07 -19.03 -11.23
C ALA A 224 -17.59 -19.23 -11.34
N PRO A 225 -18.35 -19.23 -10.24
CA PRO A 225 -19.80 -19.39 -10.30
C PRO A 225 -20.44 -18.23 -11.07
N GLU A 226 -21.52 -18.52 -11.79
CA GLU A 226 -22.38 -17.49 -12.36
C GLU A 226 -23.12 -16.80 -11.22
N PHE A 227 -23.02 -15.48 -11.19
CA PHE A 227 -23.49 -14.70 -10.07
C PHE A 227 -24.81 -14.03 -10.42
N LEU A 228 -25.83 -14.38 -9.65
CA LEU A 228 -27.11 -13.68 -9.66
C LEU A 228 -27.13 -12.78 -8.43
N ILE A 229 -26.91 -11.47 -8.63
CA ILE A 229 -27.15 -10.47 -7.58
C ILE A 229 -28.47 -9.77 -7.82
N ASP A 230 -29.30 -9.76 -6.79
CA ASP A 230 -30.39 -8.79 -6.70
C ASP A 230 -29.79 -7.45 -6.29
N VAL A 231 -29.82 -6.47 -7.21
CA VAL A 231 -29.32 -5.13 -6.96
C VAL A 231 -30.28 -4.41 -5.99
N PRO A 232 -29.85 -4.04 -4.77
CA PRO A 232 -30.73 -3.37 -3.82
C PRO A 232 -31.08 -1.96 -4.30
N PRO A 233 -32.28 -1.44 -3.93
CA PRO A 233 -32.64 -0.06 -4.21
C PRO A 233 -31.75 0.90 -3.42
N TYR A 234 -31.58 2.13 -3.93
CA TYR A 234 -30.85 3.18 -3.21
C TYR A 234 -31.51 3.44 -1.85
N ARG A 235 -30.71 3.44 -0.79
CA ARG A 235 -31.15 3.75 0.57
C ARG A 235 -30.48 5.02 1.05
N ARG A 236 -31.17 5.75 1.93
CA ARG A 236 -30.56 6.89 2.61
C ARG A 236 -29.60 6.34 3.68
N PRO A 237 -28.36 6.85 3.75
CA PRO A 237 -27.39 6.37 4.74
C PRO A 237 -27.86 6.73 6.15
N LEU A 238 -27.78 5.75 7.06
CA LEU A 238 -28.07 5.95 8.47
C LEU A 238 -26.76 6.31 9.20
N LEU A 239 -26.66 7.54 9.71
CA LEU A 239 -25.44 8.01 10.40
C LEU A 239 -25.01 7.09 11.57
N SER A 240 -25.97 6.47 12.26
CA SER A 240 -25.70 5.48 13.33
C SER A 240 -24.96 4.24 12.81
N ASN A 241 -25.31 3.75 11.62
CA ASN A 241 -24.66 2.60 11.00
C ASN A 241 -23.25 2.96 10.54
N ILE A 242 -23.09 4.10 9.89
CA ILE A 242 -21.79 4.63 9.48
C ILE A 242 -20.87 4.77 10.70
N GLY A 243 -21.34 5.41 11.77
CA GLY A 243 -20.56 5.60 12.99
C GLY A 243 -20.11 4.29 13.64
N LYS A 244 -21.00 3.28 13.71
CA LYS A 244 -20.66 1.95 14.24
C LYS A 244 -19.63 1.23 13.35
N LYS A 245 -19.79 1.28 12.02
CA LYS A 245 -18.85 0.66 11.07
C LYS A 245 -17.48 1.29 11.18
N VAL A 246 -17.39 2.62 11.09
CA VAL A 246 -16.11 3.35 11.20
C VAL A 246 -15.48 3.14 12.57
N GLY A 247 -16.23 3.29 13.65
CA GLY A 247 -15.73 3.09 15.02
C GLY A 247 -15.19 1.68 15.26
N GLY A 248 -15.87 0.65 14.73
CA GLY A 248 -15.38 -0.74 14.80
C GLY A 248 -14.05 -0.94 14.08
N ARG A 249 -13.89 -0.33 12.89
CA ARG A 249 -12.64 -0.41 12.10
C ARG A 249 -11.50 0.34 12.78
N VAL A 250 -11.76 1.54 13.27
CA VAL A 250 -10.79 2.35 14.02
C VAL A 250 -10.34 1.63 15.28
N ARG A 251 -11.27 1.05 16.06
CA ARG A 251 -10.91 0.24 17.24
C ARG A 251 -10.03 -0.95 16.87
N GLY A 252 -10.33 -1.64 15.76
CA GLY A 252 -9.49 -2.72 15.24
C GLY A 252 -8.07 -2.25 14.89
N PHE A 253 -7.93 -1.05 14.33
CA PHE A 253 -6.63 -0.44 14.05
C PHE A 253 -5.82 -0.21 15.33
N PHE A 254 -6.42 0.36 16.38
CA PHE A 254 -5.73 0.58 17.66
C PHE A 254 -5.27 -0.71 18.33
N VAL A 255 -6.10 -1.76 18.31
CA VAL A 255 -5.80 -3.02 19.02
C VAL A 255 -4.82 -3.89 18.25
N VAL A 256 -4.90 -3.89 16.91
CA VAL A 256 -4.11 -4.80 16.08
C VAL A 256 -3.01 -4.06 15.34
N ALA A 257 -3.33 -3.05 14.52
CA ALA A 257 -2.35 -2.46 13.62
C ALA A 257 -1.25 -1.68 14.34
N ILE A 258 -1.57 -0.86 15.35
CA ILE A 258 -0.58 -0.04 16.05
C ILE A 258 0.53 -0.89 16.72
N PRO A 259 0.22 -1.94 17.51
CA PRO A 259 1.25 -2.81 18.08
C PRO A 259 2.15 -3.45 17.02
N PHE A 260 1.59 -3.92 15.91
CA PHE A 260 2.38 -4.49 14.81
C PHE A 260 3.29 -3.46 14.14
N VAL A 261 2.82 -2.22 13.96
CA VAL A 261 3.61 -1.12 13.39
C VAL A 261 4.78 -0.75 14.30
N LEU A 262 4.53 -0.57 15.60
CA LEU A 262 5.58 -0.23 16.57
C LEU A 262 6.62 -1.34 16.70
N LEU A 263 6.17 -2.60 16.75
CA LEU A 263 7.06 -3.77 16.77
C LEU A 263 7.87 -3.90 15.48
N GLY A 264 7.27 -3.61 14.33
CA GLY A 264 7.98 -3.57 13.04
C GLY A 264 9.09 -2.51 13.03
N CYS A 265 8.82 -1.29 13.50
CA CYS A 265 9.83 -0.24 13.63
C CYS A 265 10.97 -0.66 14.56
N ALA A 266 10.67 -1.28 15.70
CA ALA A 266 11.69 -1.76 16.62
C ALA A 266 12.61 -2.80 15.97
N ILE A 267 12.03 -3.76 15.24
CA ILE A 267 12.79 -4.80 14.52
C ILE A 267 13.66 -4.20 13.42
N VAL A 268 13.13 -3.27 12.61
CA VAL A 268 13.93 -2.56 11.59
C VAL A 268 15.10 -1.84 12.23
N GLY A 269 14.85 -1.08 13.30
CA GLY A 269 15.90 -0.32 14.00
C GLY A 269 17.02 -1.23 14.52
N VAL A 270 16.66 -2.38 15.11
CA VAL A 270 17.64 -3.38 15.55
C VAL A 270 18.42 -3.97 14.36
N LEU A 271 17.74 -4.35 13.28
CA LEU A 271 18.38 -4.92 12.08
C LEU A 271 19.32 -3.92 11.39
N TYR A 272 18.96 -2.63 11.40
CA TYR A 272 19.78 -1.55 10.88
C TYR A 272 21.07 -1.41 11.70
N GLN A 273 20.94 -1.36 13.04
CA GLN A 273 22.08 -1.25 13.94
C GLN A 273 23.01 -2.46 13.93
N LEU A 274 22.46 -3.66 13.74
CA LEU A 274 23.26 -4.89 13.61
C LEU A 274 23.97 -5.01 12.24
N GLY A 275 23.75 -4.08 11.31
CA GLY A 275 24.35 -4.11 9.97
C GLY A 275 23.78 -5.20 9.05
N VAL A 276 22.71 -5.88 9.47
CA VAL A 276 22.08 -6.98 8.71
C VAL A 276 21.50 -6.48 7.38
N ILE A 277 20.95 -5.27 7.38
CA ILE A 277 20.41 -4.64 6.16
C ILE A 277 21.52 -4.41 5.13
N ARG A 278 22.69 -3.93 5.58
CA ARG A 278 23.87 -3.72 4.72
C ARG A 278 24.40 -5.06 4.17
N PHE A 279 24.49 -6.07 5.03
CA PHE A 279 24.88 -7.42 4.61
C PHE A 279 23.92 -8.02 3.57
N LEU A 280 22.61 -7.90 3.78
CA LEU A 280 21.62 -8.35 2.78
C LEU A 280 21.72 -7.55 1.48
N GLY A 281 21.98 -6.24 1.55
CA GLY A 281 22.19 -5.39 0.39
C GLY A 281 23.40 -5.83 -0.44
N ASP A 282 24.53 -6.12 0.21
CA ASP A 282 25.74 -6.62 -0.46
C ASP A 282 25.54 -8.03 -1.04
N ALA A 283 24.81 -8.90 -0.34
CA ALA A 283 24.50 -10.25 -0.82
C ALA A 283 23.53 -10.26 -2.02
N LEU A 284 22.56 -9.34 -2.04
CA LEU A 284 21.57 -9.20 -3.11
C LEU A 284 22.01 -8.22 -4.21
N ALA A 285 23.13 -7.54 -4.04
CA ALA A 285 23.72 -6.62 -5.02
C ALA A 285 23.78 -7.17 -6.46
N PRO A 286 24.17 -8.43 -6.74
CA PRO A 286 24.20 -8.93 -8.11
C PRO A 286 22.79 -8.99 -8.75
N VAL A 287 21.75 -9.17 -7.95
CA VAL A 287 20.36 -9.16 -8.43
C VAL A 287 19.89 -7.71 -8.64
N PHE A 288 20.15 -6.82 -7.69
CA PHE A 288 19.74 -5.41 -7.78
C PHE A 288 20.43 -4.66 -8.91
N VAL A 289 21.75 -4.73 -8.97
CA VAL A 289 22.54 -4.03 -9.99
C VAL A 289 22.48 -4.77 -11.33
N GLY A 290 22.58 -6.11 -11.32
CA GLY A 290 22.64 -6.89 -12.55
C GLY A 290 21.28 -7.08 -13.23
N TRP A 291 20.26 -7.51 -12.48
CA TRP A 291 18.96 -7.84 -13.08
C TRP A 291 18.02 -6.64 -13.15
N PHE A 292 17.95 -5.85 -12.08
CA PHE A 292 17.04 -4.72 -11.99
C PHE A 292 17.66 -3.38 -12.42
N GLY A 293 18.99 -3.27 -12.48
CA GLY A 293 19.67 -2.02 -12.86
C GLY A 293 19.53 -0.91 -11.82
N VAL A 294 19.29 -1.24 -10.55
CA VAL A 294 19.14 -0.28 -9.44
C VAL A 294 20.35 -0.36 -8.51
N PRO A 295 20.75 0.76 -7.86
CA PRO A 295 21.88 0.74 -6.93
C PRO A 295 21.65 -0.22 -5.75
N LYS A 296 22.75 -0.74 -5.18
CA LYS A 296 22.69 -1.66 -4.03
C LYS A 296 22.08 -1.01 -2.79
N GLU A 297 22.15 0.32 -2.72
CA GLU A 297 21.58 1.17 -1.67
C GLU A 297 20.05 1.03 -1.61
N THR A 298 19.39 0.65 -2.71
CA THR A 298 17.93 0.40 -2.77
C THR A 298 17.50 -0.84 -1.97
N ALA A 299 18.42 -1.72 -1.58
CA ALA A 299 18.09 -2.89 -0.76
C ALA A 299 17.55 -2.51 0.63
N GLY A 300 18.11 -1.45 1.24
CA GLY A 300 17.65 -0.93 2.53
C GLY A 300 16.18 -0.49 2.50
N PRO A 301 15.81 0.44 1.60
CA PRO A 301 14.43 0.84 1.39
C PRO A 301 13.48 -0.33 1.10
N LEU A 302 13.88 -1.33 0.31
CA LEU A 302 13.03 -2.50 0.00
C LEU A 302 12.80 -3.42 1.20
N ILE A 303 13.83 -3.65 2.02
CA ILE A 303 13.68 -4.42 3.27
C ILE A 303 12.81 -3.64 4.26
N ALA A 304 13.02 -2.32 4.38
CA ALA A 304 12.17 -1.46 5.19
C ALA A 304 10.71 -1.48 4.68
N ALA A 305 10.52 -1.49 3.36
CA ALA A 305 9.20 -1.56 2.71
C ALA A 305 8.41 -2.82 3.08
N PHE A 306 9.10 -3.95 3.29
CA PHE A 306 8.46 -5.19 3.73
C PHE A 306 7.86 -5.04 5.13
N LEU A 307 8.58 -4.39 6.04
CA LEU A 307 8.10 -4.14 7.41
C LEU A 307 7.02 -3.04 7.41
N ARG A 308 7.28 -1.93 6.71
CA ARG A 308 6.35 -0.82 6.53
C ARG A 308 6.65 -0.06 5.24
N LYS A 309 5.71 -0.06 4.28
CA LYS A 309 5.88 0.56 2.95
C LYS A 309 6.20 2.06 3.03
N ASP A 310 5.67 2.79 4.01
CA ASP A 310 5.91 4.23 4.17
C ASP A 310 7.38 4.57 4.52
N LEU A 311 8.11 3.66 5.21
CA LEU A 311 9.53 3.88 5.51
C LEU A 311 10.40 3.86 4.26
N ALA A 312 9.94 3.17 3.21
CA ALA A 312 10.65 3.12 1.94
C ALA A 312 10.71 4.51 1.29
N VAL A 313 9.70 5.36 1.50
CA VAL A 313 9.70 6.74 0.95
C VAL A 313 10.87 7.52 1.50
N ALA A 314 10.97 7.62 2.83
CA ALA A 314 12.02 8.39 3.48
C ALA A 314 13.42 7.88 3.10
N GLN A 315 13.60 6.55 3.02
CA GLN A 315 14.90 6.00 2.64
C GLN A 315 15.20 6.13 1.14
N LEU A 316 14.20 6.05 0.26
CA LEU A 316 14.39 6.30 -1.17
C LEU A 316 14.68 7.78 -1.46
N ASP A 317 14.01 8.67 -0.73
CA ASP A 317 14.20 10.12 -0.84
C ASP A 317 15.62 10.52 -0.39
N ALA A 318 16.10 9.94 0.71
CA ALA A 318 17.48 10.15 1.18
C ALA A 318 18.57 9.69 0.20
N ILE A 319 18.25 8.79 -0.74
CA ILE A 319 19.17 8.32 -1.79
C ILE A 319 18.76 8.81 -3.19
N SER A 320 17.82 9.74 -3.28
CA SER A 320 17.31 10.25 -4.56
C SER A 320 18.38 10.97 -5.38
N ASP A 321 19.29 11.70 -4.73
CA ASP A 321 20.35 12.49 -5.36
C ASP A 321 21.41 11.64 -6.10
N ILE A 322 21.55 10.36 -5.74
CA ILE A 322 22.50 9.44 -6.37
C ILE A 322 21.86 8.55 -7.44
N MET A 323 20.55 8.66 -7.67
CA MET A 323 19.81 7.82 -8.61
C MET A 323 19.47 8.56 -9.90
N THR A 324 19.59 7.86 -11.04
CA THR A 324 19.05 8.38 -12.30
C THR A 324 17.51 8.32 -12.29
N PRO A 325 16.80 9.13 -13.10
CA PRO A 325 15.34 9.06 -13.19
C PRO A 325 14.82 7.65 -13.54
N TYR A 326 15.55 6.92 -14.39
CA TYR A 326 15.25 5.53 -14.73
C TYR A 326 15.35 4.59 -13.51
N GLN A 327 16.40 4.74 -12.70
CA GLN A 327 16.59 3.93 -11.48
C GLN A 327 15.51 4.22 -10.45
N MET A 328 15.12 5.49 -10.30
CA MET A 328 14.03 5.87 -9.40
C MET A 328 12.69 5.25 -9.81
N ILE A 329 12.34 5.30 -11.10
CA ILE A 329 11.12 4.64 -11.62
C ILE A 329 11.16 3.14 -11.31
N THR A 330 12.30 2.51 -11.56
CA THR A 330 12.49 1.08 -11.31
C THR A 330 12.35 0.76 -9.83
N ALA A 331 12.94 1.57 -8.94
CA ALA A 331 12.82 1.42 -7.49
C ALA A 331 11.36 1.56 -7.01
N VAL A 332 10.65 2.59 -7.47
CA VAL A 332 9.23 2.83 -7.10
C VAL A 332 8.33 1.71 -7.60
N VAL A 333 8.53 1.25 -8.84
CA VAL A 333 7.77 0.11 -9.39
C VAL A 333 8.09 -1.16 -8.60
N LEU A 334 9.36 -1.43 -8.30
CA LEU A 334 9.76 -2.57 -7.47
C LEU A 334 9.10 -2.50 -6.10
N VAL A 335 9.16 -1.37 -5.38
CA VAL A 335 8.46 -1.21 -4.10
C VAL A 335 6.95 -1.45 -4.22
N SER A 336 6.36 -1.16 -5.40
CA SER A 336 4.95 -1.40 -5.68
C SER A 336 4.62 -2.89 -5.83
N ILE A 337 5.37 -3.62 -6.68
CA ILE A 337 5.12 -5.04 -7.02
C ILE A 337 5.84 -6.06 -6.12
N TYR A 338 6.74 -5.58 -5.26
CA TYR A 338 7.50 -6.40 -4.32
C TYR A 338 6.60 -6.95 -3.21
N PHE A 339 7.21 -7.73 -2.32
CA PHE A 339 6.61 -8.38 -1.17
C PHE A 339 5.61 -7.49 -0.42
N PRO A 340 4.43 -8.02 -0.06
CA PRO A 340 3.43 -7.30 0.69
C PRO A 340 3.96 -6.93 2.09
N CYS A 341 3.41 -5.88 2.71
CA CYS A 341 3.84 -5.52 4.06
C CYS A 341 3.56 -6.66 5.06
N VAL A 342 4.28 -6.70 6.18
CA VAL A 342 4.13 -7.74 7.23
C VAL A 342 2.67 -7.92 7.66
N ALA A 343 1.91 -6.83 7.79
CA ALA A 343 0.50 -6.91 8.15
C ALA A 343 -0.35 -7.61 7.07
N THR A 344 -0.08 -7.32 5.79
CA THR A 344 -0.77 -7.98 4.67
C THR A 344 -0.34 -9.43 4.57
N PHE A 345 0.95 -9.72 4.73
CA PHE A 345 1.49 -11.07 4.81
C PHE A 345 0.84 -11.90 5.92
N ALA A 346 0.68 -11.33 7.12
CA ALA A 346 -0.01 -12.00 8.22
C ALA A 346 -1.49 -12.28 7.92
N MET A 347 -2.17 -11.37 7.21
CA MET A 347 -3.55 -11.60 6.76
C MET A 347 -3.63 -12.67 5.66
N MET A 348 -2.67 -12.69 4.74
CA MET A 348 -2.56 -13.73 3.71
C MET A 348 -2.30 -15.10 4.34
N LEU A 349 -1.44 -15.18 5.35
CA LEU A 349 -1.19 -16.40 6.12
C LEU A 349 -2.45 -16.92 6.81
N LYS A 350 -3.33 -16.02 7.29
CA LYS A 350 -4.62 -16.40 7.87
C LYS A 350 -5.62 -16.95 6.86
N GLU A 351 -5.47 -16.70 5.57
CA GLU A 351 -6.27 -17.37 4.53
C GLU A 351 -5.79 -18.79 4.25
N GLY A 352 -4.49 -19.03 4.38
CA GLY A 352 -3.91 -20.38 4.33
C GLY A 352 -2.44 -20.36 3.91
N TRP A 353 -1.67 -21.31 4.43
CA TRP A 353 -0.22 -21.37 4.19
C TRP A 353 0.12 -21.80 2.75
N LYS A 354 -0.71 -22.64 2.13
CA LYS A 354 -0.51 -23.08 0.74
C LYS A 354 -0.81 -21.94 -0.24
N GLU A 355 -1.87 -21.20 0.04
CA GLU A 355 -2.30 -20.01 -0.67
C GLU A 355 -1.23 -18.91 -0.54
N LEU A 356 -0.66 -18.73 0.65
CA LEU A 356 0.48 -17.82 0.83
C LEU A 356 1.68 -18.23 -0.04
N LEU A 357 2.12 -19.49 0.04
CA LEU A 357 3.27 -19.96 -0.76
C LEU A 357 3.03 -19.82 -2.27
N GLY A 358 1.80 -20.11 -2.73
CA GLY A 358 1.41 -19.88 -4.12
C GLY A 358 1.47 -18.41 -4.52
N ALA A 359 0.98 -17.51 -3.65
CA ALA A 359 1.02 -16.07 -3.90
C ALA A 359 2.46 -15.53 -3.90
N LEU A 360 3.33 -16.04 -3.02
CA LEU A 360 4.75 -15.71 -3.00
C LEU A 360 5.48 -16.19 -4.26
N ALA A 361 5.18 -17.40 -4.74
CA ALA A 361 5.75 -17.92 -5.98
C ALA A 361 5.36 -17.04 -7.18
N VAL A 362 4.08 -16.65 -7.26
CA VAL A 362 3.60 -15.70 -8.28
C VAL A 362 4.31 -14.35 -8.14
N LEU A 363 4.44 -13.85 -6.91
CA LEU A 363 5.14 -12.59 -6.65
C LEU A 363 6.59 -12.62 -7.12
N THR A 364 7.33 -13.69 -6.82
CA THR A 364 8.71 -13.84 -7.30
C THR A 364 8.75 -13.81 -8.83
N VAL A 365 7.87 -14.56 -9.51
CA VAL A 365 7.80 -14.53 -10.98
C VAL A 365 7.47 -13.13 -11.49
N VAL A 366 6.50 -12.44 -10.89
CA VAL A 366 6.12 -11.07 -11.31
C VAL A 366 7.28 -10.12 -11.10
N VAL A 367 7.90 -10.09 -9.92
CA VAL A 367 8.99 -9.16 -9.60
C VAL A 367 10.16 -9.32 -10.56
N PHE A 368 10.59 -10.55 -10.84
CA PHE A 368 11.70 -10.79 -11.77
C PHE A 368 11.34 -10.51 -13.23
N THR A 369 10.10 -10.80 -13.65
CA THR A 369 9.66 -10.51 -15.03
C THR A 369 9.43 -9.02 -15.25
N TYR A 370 8.67 -8.35 -14.40
CA TYR A 370 8.40 -6.91 -14.49
C TYR A 370 9.65 -6.08 -14.26
N GLY A 371 10.40 -6.35 -13.19
CA GLY A 371 11.64 -5.61 -12.91
C GLY A 371 12.70 -5.82 -14.00
N GLY A 372 12.83 -7.04 -14.52
CA GLY A 372 13.73 -7.33 -15.64
C GLY A 372 13.29 -6.67 -16.95
N LEU A 373 11.97 -6.60 -17.22
CA LEU A 373 11.43 -5.90 -18.39
C LEU A 373 11.75 -4.40 -18.36
N ILE A 374 11.62 -3.76 -17.18
CA ILE A 374 11.95 -2.34 -17.02
C ILE A 374 13.44 -2.11 -17.34
N HIS A 375 14.31 -2.98 -16.83
CA HIS A 375 15.75 -2.90 -17.11
C HIS A 375 16.11 -3.14 -18.57
N LEU A 376 15.50 -4.13 -19.21
CA LEU A 376 15.68 -4.36 -20.63
C LEU A 376 15.24 -3.13 -21.47
N ILE A 377 14.11 -2.52 -21.12
CA ILE A 377 13.62 -1.30 -21.78
C ILE A 377 14.59 -0.13 -21.54
N GLY A 378 15.11 0.01 -20.32
CA GLY A 378 16.13 1.02 -19.98
C GLY A 378 17.40 0.89 -20.82
N ILE A 379 17.89 -0.34 -21.01
CA ILE A 379 19.07 -0.63 -21.86
C ILE A 379 18.76 -0.31 -23.33
N LEU A 380 17.60 -0.72 -23.84
CA LEU A 380 17.20 -0.48 -25.23
C LEU A 380 17.04 1.01 -25.56
N LEU A 381 16.62 1.82 -24.59
CA LEU A 381 16.51 3.26 -24.71
C LEU A 381 17.84 4.00 -24.48
N GLY A 382 18.89 3.29 -24.04
CA GLY A 382 20.21 3.87 -23.73
C GLY A 382 20.23 4.73 -22.46
N VAL A 383 19.29 4.48 -21.53
CA VAL A 383 19.12 5.26 -20.29
C VAL A 383 19.58 4.47 -19.04
N ALA A 384 19.85 3.17 -19.19
CA ALA A 384 20.31 2.27 -18.12
C ALA A 384 21.83 2.02 -18.16
#